data_AF-A0A2A4SQ59-F1
#
_entry.id   AF-A0A2A4SQ59-F1
#
_cell.length_a   1.000
_cell.length_b   1.000
_cell.length_c   1.000
_cell.angle_alpha   90.00
_cell.angle_beta   90.00
_cell.angle_gamma   90.00
#
_symmetry.space_group_name_H-M   'P 1'
#
loop_
_entity.id
_entity.type
_entity.pdbx_description
1 polymer ?
#
loop_
_entity_poly.entity_id
_entity_poly.type
_entity_poly.pdbx_seq_one_letter_code
_entity_poly.pdbx_strand_id
1 'polypeptide(L)'
;MDSTMGFRNFIQKTYATLVKRVYHWGLPLMLLLTYASAHTLRNTTVLEYVKRINLATIHNFIGLNLSLLCLVLIYDFFFRLQSRQKTFIVINGKRKVLHFQRKAWSPLLIIDIIFYSALFAICILGLVYYGIRHTEFAPMLPDRKTIQVIHELSGWSFLSLIMIKYYLTITHWYEQLVKYLREY
;
A
#
# COMPACT_ATOMS: atom_id res chain seq x y z
N MET A 1 -26.27 -13.65 -26.64
CA MET A 1 -25.01 -13.09 -26.11
C MET A 1 -25.37 -12.34 -24.83
N ASP A 2 -25.02 -12.91 -23.68
CA ASP A 2 -25.49 -12.42 -22.39
C ASP A 2 -24.88 -11.06 -22.03
N SER A 3 -25.72 -10.04 -21.93
CA SER A 3 -25.38 -8.68 -21.50
C SER A 3 -24.66 -8.65 -20.14
N THR A 4 -24.87 -9.68 -19.30
CA THR A 4 -24.21 -9.88 -18.00
C THR A 4 -22.72 -10.21 -18.10
N MET A 5 -22.27 -10.93 -19.14
CA MET A 5 -20.84 -11.19 -19.38
C MET A 5 -20.10 -9.92 -19.79
N GLY A 6 -20.73 -9.06 -20.60
CA GLY A 6 -20.16 -7.77 -21.02
C GLY A 6 -19.94 -6.83 -19.85
N PHE A 7 -20.95 -6.68 -18.98
CA PHE A 7 -20.89 -5.81 -17.80
C PHE A 7 -19.84 -6.25 -16.78
N ARG A 8 -19.77 -7.57 -16.49
CA ARG A 8 -18.76 -8.12 -15.58
C ARG A 8 -17.33 -7.90 -16.10
N ASN A 9 -17.11 -8.11 -17.39
CA ASN A 9 -15.79 -7.88 -18.02
C ASN A 9 -15.40 -6.40 -17.98
N PHE A 10 -16.35 -5.49 -18.15
CA PHE A 10 -16.12 -4.06 -18.00
C PHE A 10 -15.71 -3.69 -16.57
N ILE A 11 -16.45 -4.15 -15.55
CA ILE A 11 -16.13 -3.88 -14.15
C ILE A 11 -14.72 -4.39 -13.80
N GLN A 12 -14.40 -5.61 -14.20
CA GLN A 12 -13.08 -6.20 -13.91
C GLN A 12 -11.93 -5.44 -14.57
N LYS A 13 -12.10 -5.01 -15.84
CA LYS A 13 -11.10 -4.19 -16.53
C LYS A 13 -10.93 -2.83 -15.86
N THR A 14 -12.02 -2.15 -15.55
CA THR A 14 -12.02 -0.84 -14.89
C THR A 14 -11.35 -0.92 -13.51
N TYR A 15 -11.69 -1.94 -12.71
CA TYR A 15 -11.04 -2.22 -11.43
C TYR A 15 -9.52 -2.42 -11.61
N ALA A 16 -9.10 -3.29 -12.53
CA ALA A 16 -7.68 -3.56 -12.77
C ALA A 16 -6.90 -2.29 -13.19
N THR A 17 -7.48 -1.46 -14.05
CA THR A 17 -6.86 -0.19 -14.47
C THR A 17 -6.78 0.80 -13.31
N LEU A 18 -7.84 0.96 -12.53
CA LEU A 18 -7.88 1.86 -11.38
C LEU A 18 -6.86 1.45 -10.32
N VAL A 19 -6.84 0.18 -9.94
CA VAL A 19 -5.91 -0.34 -8.94
C VAL A 19 -4.46 -0.19 -9.42
N LYS A 20 -4.18 -0.39 -10.71
CA LYS A 20 -2.85 -0.12 -11.27
C LYS A 20 -2.48 1.35 -11.09
N ARG A 21 -3.36 2.29 -11.41
CA ARG A 21 -3.11 3.74 -11.22
C ARG A 21 -2.89 4.10 -9.75
N VAL A 22 -3.72 3.54 -8.87
CA VAL A 22 -3.58 3.68 -7.41
C VAL A 22 -2.20 3.20 -6.94
N TYR A 23 -1.76 2.03 -7.40
CA TYR A 23 -0.45 1.47 -7.04
C TYR A 23 0.71 2.37 -7.49
N HIS A 24 0.66 2.86 -8.73
CA HIS A 24 1.80 3.57 -9.35
C HIS A 24 1.88 5.05 -8.99
N TRP A 25 0.74 5.71 -8.73
CA TRP A 25 0.69 7.16 -8.49
C TRP A 25 0.01 7.51 -7.17
N GLY A 26 -1.13 6.87 -6.88
CA GLY A 26 -1.92 7.18 -5.70
C GLY A 26 -1.15 6.90 -4.39
N LEU A 27 -0.56 5.72 -4.26
CA LEU A 27 0.17 5.32 -3.07
C LEU A 27 1.43 6.17 -2.82
N PRO A 28 2.35 6.39 -3.79
CA PRO A 28 3.48 7.29 -3.59
C PRO A 28 3.08 8.70 -3.18
N LEU A 29 2.05 9.25 -3.82
CA LEU A 29 1.53 10.58 -3.51
C LEU A 29 0.95 10.64 -2.09
N MET A 30 0.15 9.66 -1.70
CA MET A 30 -0.43 9.61 -0.36
C MET A 30 0.64 9.44 0.72
N LEU A 31 1.67 8.63 0.47
CA LEU A 31 2.82 8.51 1.37
C LEU A 31 3.54 9.85 1.50
N LEU A 32 3.87 10.52 0.38
CA LEU A 32 4.51 11.83 0.38
C LEU A 32 3.70 12.86 1.19
N LEU A 33 2.39 12.94 0.96
CA LEU A 33 1.48 13.84 1.69
C LEU A 33 1.41 13.50 3.19
N THR A 34 1.42 12.22 3.54
CA THR A 34 1.40 11.77 4.95
C THR A 34 2.69 12.16 5.67
N TYR A 35 3.85 11.95 5.06
CA TYR A 35 5.13 12.37 5.64
C TYR A 35 5.28 13.88 5.69
N ALA A 36 4.89 14.59 4.62
CA ALA A 36 4.94 16.05 4.59
C ALA A 36 4.07 16.65 5.71
N SER A 37 2.83 16.18 5.86
CA SER A 37 1.95 16.63 6.95
C SER A 37 2.50 16.27 8.33
N ALA A 38 3.05 15.06 8.53
CA ALA A 38 3.70 14.67 9.78
C ALA A 38 4.91 15.56 10.13
N HIS A 39 5.73 15.91 9.13
CA HIS A 39 6.88 16.78 9.29
C HIS A 39 6.45 18.21 9.65
N THR A 40 5.43 18.76 8.97
CA THR A 40 4.90 20.10 9.27
C THR A 40 4.34 20.21 10.69
N LEU A 41 3.76 19.14 11.25
CA LEU A 41 3.27 19.10 12.63
C LEU A 41 4.36 19.23 13.70
N ARG A 42 5.62 18.99 13.32
CA ARG A 42 6.81 19.09 14.18
C ARG A 42 7.61 20.38 13.96
N ASN A 43 7.42 21.04 12.81
CA ASN A 43 8.18 22.23 12.46
C ASN A 43 7.60 23.46 13.17
N THR A 44 8.35 24.03 14.11
CA THR A 44 7.94 25.21 14.89
C THR A 44 7.70 26.43 14.01
N THR A 45 8.50 26.64 12.97
CA THR A 45 8.33 27.76 12.03
C THR A 45 7.00 27.68 11.30
N VAL A 46 6.55 26.48 10.88
CA VAL A 46 5.23 26.33 10.22
C VAL A 46 4.09 26.61 11.20
N LEU A 47 4.27 26.26 12.48
CA LEU A 47 3.27 26.48 13.53
C LEU A 47 3.07 27.95 13.89
N GLU A 48 3.99 28.84 13.51
CA GLU A 48 3.81 30.30 13.61
C GLU A 48 2.74 30.82 12.63
N TYR A 49 2.61 30.18 11.47
CA TYR A 49 1.70 30.61 10.40
C TYR A 49 0.40 29.81 10.35
N VAL A 50 0.43 28.54 10.77
CA VAL A 50 -0.72 27.63 10.69
C VAL A 50 -0.99 26.98 12.03
N LYS A 51 -2.23 27.11 12.52
CA LYS A 51 -2.65 26.47 13.77
C LYS A 51 -2.42 24.97 13.72
N ARG A 52 -1.80 24.43 14.78
CA ARG A 52 -1.52 23.00 14.95
C ARG A 52 -2.74 22.11 14.73
N ILE A 53 -3.91 22.57 15.15
CA ILE A 53 -5.17 21.81 15.00
C ILE A 53 -5.52 21.59 13.53
N ASN A 54 -5.31 22.58 12.66
CA ASN A 54 -5.58 22.47 11.23
C ASN A 54 -4.64 21.47 10.57
N LEU A 55 -3.34 21.55 10.88
CA LEU A 55 -2.35 20.58 10.41
C LEU A 55 -2.65 19.16 10.89
N ALA A 56 -3.12 19.01 12.13
CA ALA A 56 -3.50 17.71 12.68
C ALA A 56 -4.73 17.14 11.96
N THR A 57 -5.73 17.98 11.68
CA THR A 57 -6.90 17.58 10.89
C THR A 57 -6.51 17.14 9.48
N ILE A 58 -5.62 17.88 8.81
CA ILE A 58 -5.11 17.53 7.48
C ILE A 58 -4.38 16.19 7.53
N HIS A 59 -3.47 16.01 8.49
CA HIS A 59 -2.73 14.75 8.66
C HIS A 59 -3.66 13.57 8.92
N ASN A 60 -4.64 13.73 9.81
CA ASN A 60 -5.63 12.70 10.10
C ASN A 60 -6.46 12.35 8.86
N PHE A 61 -6.91 13.35 8.11
CA PHE A 61 -7.67 13.14 6.87
C PHE A 61 -6.85 12.38 5.82
N ILE A 62 -5.60 12.77 5.60
CA ILE A 62 -4.68 12.06 4.69
C ILE A 62 -4.44 10.64 5.18
N GLY A 63 -4.20 10.44 6.48
CA GLY A 63 -3.98 9.12 7.08
C GLY A 63 -5.18 8.19 6.96
N LEU A 64 -6.40 8.71 7.12
CA LEU A 64 -7.65 7.96 6.90
C LEU A 64 -7.79 7.52 5.44
N ASN A 65 -7.53 8.42 4.49
CA ASN A 65 -7.54 8.08 3.07
C ASN A 65 -6.45 7.06 2.71
N LEU A 66 -5.25 7.17 3.31
CA LEU A 66 -4.18 6.19 3.15
C LEU A 66 -4.59 4.82 3.71
N SER A 67 -5.32 4.79 4.82
CA SER A 67 -5.82 3.56 5.43
C SER A 67 -6.84 2.86 4.53
N LEU A 68 -7.77 3.62 3.94
CA LEU A 68 -8.71 3.09 2.93
C LEU A 68 -7.97 2.55 1.70
N LEU A 69 -6.97 3.29 1.21
CA LEU A 69 -6.13 2.85 0.10
C LEU A 69 -5.40 1.55 0.43
N CYS A 70 -4.87 1.44 1.64
CA CYS A 70 -4.18 0.25 2.14
C CYS A 70 -5.10 -0.97 2.13
N LEU A 71 -6.37 -0.83 2.56
CA LEU A 71 -7.36 -1.92 2.50
C LEU A 71 -7.61 -2.40 1.06
N VAL A 72 -7.75 -1.46 0.11
CA VAL A 72 -7.93 -1.80 -1.32
C VAL A 72 -6.71 -2.57 -1.85
N LEU A 73 -5.50 -2.13 -1.51
CA LEU A 73 -4.25 -2.76 -1.95
C LEU A 73 -4.06 -4.16 -1.35
N ILE A 74 -4.41 -4.34 -0.07
CA ILE A 74 -4.35 -5.64 0.60
C ILE A 74 -5.37 -6.60 0.00
N TYR A 75 -6.60 -6.15 -0.21
CA TYR A 75 -7.65 -6.94 -0.87
C TYR A 75 -7.18 -7.42 -2.25
N ASP A 76 -6.64 -6.51 -3.07
CA ASP A 76 -6.11 -6.81 -4.39
C ASP A 76 -4.90 -7.75 -4.34
N PHE A 77 -4.02 -7.62 -3.33
CA PHE A 77 -2.91 -8.53 -3.10
C PHE A 77 -3.39 -9.96 -2.84
N PHE A 78 -4.32 -10.16 -1.89
CA PHE A 78 -4.90 -11.47 -1.60
C PHE A 78 -5.68 -12.04 -2.78
N PHE A 79 -6.46 -11.21 -3.47
CA PHE A 79 -7.20 -11.62 -4.66
C PHE A 79 -6.26 -12.14 -5.76
N ARG A 80 -5.16 -11.44 -6.04
CA ARG A 80 -4.14 -11.91 -7.00
C ARG A 80 -3.42 -13.16 -6.52
N LEU A 81 -3.15 -13.30 -5.23
CA LEU A 81 -2.53 -14.49 -4.66
C LEU A 81 -3.41 -15.73 -4.88
N GLN A 82 -4.72 -15.59 -4.69
CA GLN A 82 -5.70 -16.65 -4.92
C GLN A 82 -5.94 -16.92 -6.42
N SER A 83 -6.05 -15.87 -7.24
CA SER A 83 -6.33 -15.98 -8.67
C SER A 83 -5.17 -16.61 -9.47
N ARG A 84 -3.91 -16.44 -9.02
CA ARG A 84 -2.73 -17.09 -9.60
C ARG A 84 -2.75 -18.62 -9.55
N GLN A 85 -3.72 -19.24 -8.88
CA GLN A 85 -3.77 -20.70 -8.73
C GLN A 85 -4.43 -21.47 -9.88
N LYS A 86 -5.16 -20.85 -10.83
CA LYS A 86 -5.95 -21.65 -11.81
C LYS A 86 -6.03 -21.01 -13.20
N THR A 87 -5.13 -21.42 -14.09
CA THR A 87 -5.31 -21.30 -15.55
C THR A 87 -5.55 -22.68 -16.13
N PHE A 88 -6.72 -22.87 -16.73
CA PHE A 88 -7.08 -24.09 -17.44
C PHE A 88 -6.74 -23.88 -18.91
N ILE A 89 -5.96 -24.79 -19.50
CA ILE A 89 -5.80 -24.84 -20.95
C ILE A 89 -6.59 -26.06 -21.43
N VAL A 90 -7.47 -25.84 -22.41
CA VAL A 90 -8.17 -26.92 -23.10
C VAL A 90 -7.27 -27.34 -24.26
N ILE A 91 -6.66 -28.53 -24.16
CA ILE A 91 -5.89 -29.13 -25.24
C ILE A 91 -6.68 -30.37 -25.66
N ASN A 92 -7.13 -30.43 -26.92
CA ASN A 92 -7.93 -31.53 -27.48
C ASN A 92 -9.17 -31.89 -26.63
N GLY A 93 -9.97 -30.90 -26.24
CA GLY A 93 -11.23 -31.10 -25.50
C GLY A 93 -11.08 -31.56 -24.05
N LYS A 94 -9.86 -31.86 -23.57
CA LYS A 94 -9.60 -32.21 -22.17
C LYS A 94 -9.03 -31.01 -21.43
N ARG A 95 -9.69 -30.60 -20.35
CA ARG A 95 -9.16 -29.59 -19.42
C ARG A 95 -7.93 -30.18 -18.74
N LYS A 96 -6.73 -29.75 -19.15
CA LYS A 96 -5.51 -30.01 -18.39
C LYS A 96 -5.29 -28.85 -17.42
N VAL A 97 -5.22 -29.17 -16.14
CA VAL A 97 -4.77 -28.23 -15.12
C VAL A 97 -3.27 -28.05 -15.33
N LEU A 98 -2.87 -26.91 -15.89
CA LEU A 98 -1.48 -26.50 -15.81
C LEU A 98 -1.26 -26.09 -14.36
N HIS A 99 -0.69 -27.01 -13.58
CA HIS A 99 -0.04 -26.62 -12.34
C HIS A 99 1.04 -25.62 -12.71
N PHE A 100 0.73 -24.34 -12.55
CA PHE A 100 1.75 -23.31 -12.55
C PHE A 100 2.75 -23.73 -11.47
N GLN A 101 3.98 -24.04 -11.89
CA GLN A 101 5.10 -24.10 -10.95
C GLN A 101 4.98 -22.87 -10.06
N ARG A 102 4.92 -23.09 -8.73
CA ARG A 102 5.01 -22.01 -7.74
C ARG A 102 6.15 -21.12 -8.19
N LYS A 103 5.84 -19.93 -8.74
CA LYS A 103 6.85 -18.97 -9.15
C LYS A 103 7.72 -18.76 -7.90
N ALA A 104 8.98 -19.15 -7.96
CA ALA A 104 9.89 -19.08 -6.82
C ALA A 104 9.77 -17.68 -6.20
N TRP A 105 9.81 -17.62 -4.86
CA TRP A 105 9.67 -16.36 -4.13
C TRP A 105 10.76 -15.40 -4.62
N SER A 106 10.39 -14.44 -5.45
CA SER A 106 11.36 -13.44 -5.90
C SER A 106 11.65 -12.50 -4.73
N PRO A 107 12.89 -12.00 -4.60
CA PRO A 107 13.23 -11.01 -3.58
C PRO A 107 12.29 -9.80 -3.59
N LEU A 108 11.86 -9.37 -4.78
CA LEU A 108 10.86 -8.30 -4.96
C LEU A 108 9.50 -8.63 -4.34
N LEU A 109 9.03 -9.89 -4.46
CA LEU A 109 7.76 -10.32 -3.86
C LEU A 109 7.83 -10.27 -2.34
N ILE A 110 8.95 -10.73 -1.75
CA ILE A 110 9.17 -10.71 -0.30
C ILE A 110 9.12 -9.27 0.20
N ILE A 111 9.80 -8.36 -0.49
CA ILE A 111 9.87 -6.96 -0.10
C ILE A 111 8.52 -6.26 -0.27
N ASP A 112 7.75 -6.60 -1.30
CA ASP A 112 6.36 -6.12 -1.41
C ASP A 112 5.51 -6.60 -0.23
N ILE A 113 5.61 -7.87 0.19
CA ILE A 113 4.89 -8.39 1.35
C ILE A 113 5.25 -7.63 2.62
N ILE A 114 6.56 -7.48 2.89
CA ILE A 114 7.05 -6.73 4.06
C ILE A 114 6.55 -5.29 4.00
N PHE A 115 6.63 -4.64 2.83
CA PHE A 115 6.20 -3.26 2.63
C PHE A 115 4.71 -3.08 2.91
N TYR A 116 3.84 -3.91 2.35
CA TYR A 116 2.39 -3.80 2.58
C TYR A 116 2.00 -4.15 4.01
N SER A 117 2.69 -5.11 4.63
CA SER A 117 2.45 -5.49 6.02
C SER A 117 2.85 -4.38 6.99
N ALA A 118 3.99 -3.74 6.75
CA ALA A 118 4.44 -2.59 7.54
C ALA A 118 3.53 -1.36 7.34
N LEU A 119 3.12 -1.08 6.09
CA LEU A 119 2.16 0.00 5.79
C LEU A 119 0.84 -0.23 6.54
N PHE A 120 0.32 -1.45 6.52
CA PHE A 120 -0.90 -1.82 7.22
C PHE A 120 -0.78 -1.63 8.74
N ALA A 121 0.32 -2.10 9.33
CA ALA A 121 0.58 -1.93 10.76
C ALA A 121 0.62 -0.46 11.17
N ILE A 122 1.25 0.41 10.37
CA ILE A 122 1.31 1.86 10.64
C ILE A 122 -0.06 2.50 10.51
N CYS A 123 -0.87 2.10 9.53
CA CYS A 123 -2.24 2.59 9.40
C CYS A 123 -3.08 2.19 10.62
N ILE A 124 -2.97 0.94 11.09
CA ILE A 124 -3.64 0.49 12.32
C ILE A 124 -3.19 1.33 13.51
N LEU A 125 -1.88 1.53 13.70
CA LEU A 125 -1.36 2.36 14.80
C LEU A 125 -1.90 3.79 14.75
N GLY A 126 -2.00 4.38 13.55
CA GLY A 126 -2.59 5.71 13.35
C GLY A 126 -4.08 5.76 13.70
N LEU A 127 -4.85 4.75 13.30
CA LEU A 127 -6.27 4.62 13.64
C LEU A 127 -6.49 4.40 15.14
N VAL A 128 -5.65 3.57 15.79
CA VAL A 128 -5.67 3.34 17.23
C VAL A 128 -5.33 4.64 17.97
N TYR A 129 -4.30 5.36 17.55
CA TYR A 129 -3.94 6.66 18.13
C TYR A 129 -5.08 7.69 18.00
N TYR A 130 -5.71 7.75 16.83
CA TYR A 130 -6.87 8.60 16.58
C TYR A 130 -8.05 8.22 17.49
N GLY A 131 -8.35 6.92 17.61
CA GLY A 131 -9.39 6.39 18.48
C GLY A 131 -9.17 6.77 19.95
N ILE A 132 -7.99 6.47 20.51
CA ILE A 132 -7.64 6.80 21.91
C ILE A 132 -7.78 8.30 22.18
N ARG A 133 -7.48 9.15 21.20
CA ARG A 133 -7.59 10.61 21.35
C ARG A 133 -9.04 11.10 21.38
N HIS A 134 -9.98 10.37 20.79
CA HIS A 134 -11.35 10.85 20.53
C HIS A 134 -12.43 10.01 21.20
N THR A 135 -12.09 8.85 21.76
CA THR A 135 -13.02 8.01 22.48
C THR A 135 -12.54 7.78 23.91
N GLU A 136 -13.46 7.80 24.86
CA GLU A 136 -13.18 7.59 26.29
C GLU A 136 -12.90 6.10 26.64
N PHE A 137 -12.64 5.23 25.65
CA PHE A 137 -12.40 3.78 25.82
C PHE A 137 -11.06 3.43 26.49
N ALA A 138 -10.53 4.31 27.34
CA ALA A 138 -9.13 4.36 27.73
C ALA A 138 -8.65 3.45 28.89
N PRO A 139 -9.45 2.68 29.66
CA PRO A 139 -8.84 1.92 30.77
C PRO A 139 -8.06 0.68 30.34
N MET A 140 -8.22 0.18 29.10
CA MET A 140 -7.56 -1.06 28.64
C MET A 140 -6.45 -0.85 27.59
N LEU A 141 -6.23 0.38 27.13
CA LEU A 141 -5.22 0.67 26.09
C LEU A 141 -3.96 1.29 26.71
N PRO A 142 -2.77 1.05 26.10
CA PRO A 142 -1.53 1.69 26.55
C PRO A 142 -1.67 3.22 26.57
N ASP A 143 -0.92 3.89 27.45
CA ASP A 143 -0.93 5.35 27.53
C ASP A 143 -0.77 5.99 26.14
N ARG A 144 -1.52 7.07 25.90
CA ARG A 144 -1.54 7.82 24.65
C ARG A 144 -0.15 8.20 24.18
N LYS A 145 0.75 8.55 25.11
CA LYS A 145 2.15 8.91 24.79
C LYS A 145 2.91 7.72 24.21
N THR A 146 2.71 6.52 24.76
CA THR A 146 3.35 5.29 24.28
C THR A 146 2.93 4.98 22.85
N ILE A 147 1.62 5.01 22.56
CA ILE A 147 1.11 4.79 21.20
C ILE A 147 1.63 5.85 20.23
N GLN A 148 1.69 7.12 20.66
CA GLN A 148 2.26 8.19 19.84
C GLN A 148 3.72 7.90 19.48
N VAL A 149 4.57 7.58 20.46
CA VAL A 149 5.99 7.29 20.22
C VAL A 149 6.16 6.08 19.31
N ILE A 150 5.38 5.02 19.51
CA ILE A 150 5.42 3.83 18.64
C ILE A 150 5.02 4.18 17.21
N HIS A 151 3.94 4.93 17.01
CA HIS A 151 3.50 5.35 15.68
C HIS A 151 4.56 6.20 14.98
N GLU A 152 5.16 7.14 15.70
CA GLU A 152 6.22 8.00 15.19
C GLU A 152 7.48 7.22 14.79
N LEU A 153 7.98 6.33 15.67
CA LEU A 153 9.14 5.48 15.38
C LEU A 153 8.89 4.50 14.25
N SER A 154 7.67 3.97 14.15
CA SER A 154 7.25 3.10 13.06
C SER A 154 7.25 3.85 11.73
N GLY A 155 6.79 5.11 11.73
CA GLY A 155 6.86 6.00 10.57
C GLY A 155 8.31 6.22 10.11
N TRP A 156 9.23 6.55 11.01
CA TRP A 156 10.65 6.69 10.65
C TRP A 156 11.26 5.40 10.11
N SER A 157 11.00 4.27 10.76
CA SER A 157 11.48 2.95 10.30
C SER A 157 10.93 2.58 8.92
N PHE A 158 9.69 2.98 8.62
CA PHE A 158 9.05 2.70 7.33
C PHE A 158 9.65 3.49 6.18
N LEU A 159 10.24 4.66 6.44
CA LEU A 159 10.95 5.42 5.42
C LEU A 159 12.11 4.61 4.85
N SER A 160 12.83 3.84 5.67
CA SER A 160 13.88 2.93 5.22
C SER A 160 13.34 1.84 4.29
N LEU A 161 12.17 1.27 4.59
CA LEU A 161 11.50 0.28 3.73
C LEU A 161 11.07 0.89 2.39
N ILE A 162 10.57 2.13 2.40
CA ILE A 162 10.27 2.90 1.19
C ILE A 162 11.53 3.00 0.32
N MET A 163 12.66 3.45 0.90
CA MET A 163 13.91 3.61 0.16
C MET A 163 14.41 2.29 -0.43
N ILE A 164 14.40 1.20 0.35
CA ILE A 164 14.78 -0.14 -0.14
C ILE A 164 13.90 -0.58 -1.31
N LYS A 165 12.58 -0.41 -1.19
CA LYS A 165 11.63 -0.80 -2.24
C LYS A 165 11.87 -0.02 -3.54
N TYR A 166 12.02 1.30 -3.46
CA TYR A 166 12.26 2.13 -4.64
C TYR A 166 13.64 1.85 -5.25
N TYR A 167 14.68 1.68 -4.43
CA TYR A 167 16.00 1.29 -4.89
C TYR A 167 15.94 0.00 -5.72
N LEU A 168 15.31 -1.06 -5.21
CA LEU A 168 15.19 -2.32 -5.95
C LEU A 168 14.33 -2.22 -7.20
N THR A 169 13.28 -1.39 -7.16
CA THR A 169 12.44 -1.14 -8.33
C THR A 169 13.25 -0.47 -9.44
N ILE A 170 14.06 0.52 -9.09
CA ILE A 170 14.95 1.22 -10.04
C ILE A 170 16.04 0.28 -10.56
N THR A 171 16.68 -0.49 -9.69
CA THR A 171 17.71 -1.47 -10.10
C THR A 171 17.13 -2.50 -11.06
N HIS A 172 15.95 -3.03 -10.77
CA HIS A 172 15.29 -3.97 -11.67
C HIS A 172 14.94 -3.33 -13.02
N TRP A 173 14.42 -2.10 -13.00
CA TRP A 173 14.15 -1.36 -14.24
C TRP A 173 15.42 -1.14 -15.06
N TYR A 174 16.53 -0.77 -14.42
CA TYR A 174 17.82 -0.58 -15.07
C TYR A 174 18.36 -1.89 -15.67
N GLU A 175 18.27 -3.01 -14.96
CA GLU A 175 18.64 -4.34 -15.50
C GLU A 175 17.85 -4.68 -16.76
N GLN A 176 16.55 -4.40 -16.80
CA GLN A 176 15.71 -4.63 -17.97
C GLN A 176 16.11 -3.72 -19.14
N LEU A 177 16.43 -2.46 -18.85
CA LEU A 177 16.92 -1.51 -19.85
C LEU A 177 18.24 -1.98 -20.47
N VAL A 178 19.21 -2.40 -19.65
CA VAL A 178 20.50 -2.91 -20.15
C VAL A 178 20.33 -4.16 -21.01
N LYS A 179 19.43 -5.08 -20.62
CA LYS A 179 19.12 -6.26 -21.45
C LYS A 179 18.51 -5.87 -22.79
N TYR A 180 17.55 -4.95 -22.77
CA TYR A 180 16.92 -4.43 -23.99
C TYR A 180 17.94 -3.80 -24.93
N LEU A 181 18.85 -2.97 -24.41
CA LEU A 181 19.94 -2.33 -25.18
C LEU A 181 21.06 -3.28 -25.61
N ARG A 182 21.08 -4.52 -25.14
CA ARG A 182 22.05 -5.55 -25.56
C ARG A 182 21.46 -6.47 -26.62
N GLU A 183 20.16 -6.72 -26.57
CA GLU A 183 19.43 -7.54 -27.55
C GLU A 183 19.08 -6.77 -28.83
N TYR A 184 19.14 -5.43 -28.79
CA TYR A 184 18.96 -4.50 -29.92
C TYR A 184 20.16 -3.56 -30.04
#